data_AF-A0A366JZR1-F1
#
_entry.id   AF-A0A366JZR1-F1
#
_cell.length_a   1.000
_cell.length_b   1.000
_cell.length_c   1.000
_cell.angle_alpha   90.00
_cell.angle_beta   90.00
_cell.angle_gamma   90.00
#
_symmetry.space_group_name_H-M   'P 1'
#
loop_
_entity.id
_entity.type
_entity.pdbx_description
1 polymer ?
#
loop_
_entity_poly.entity_id
_entity_poly.type
_entity_poly.pdbx_seq_one_letter_code
_entity_poly.pdbx_strand_id
1 'polypeptide(L)' 'MVKQLKIEWHKLWFITYNTLLGSTSSSILLVTFYKKSKYHSSKLLQLL' A
#
# COMPACT_ATOMS: atom_id res chain seq x y z
N MET A 1 -3.93 -21.18 2.50
CA MET A 1 -2.96 -20.78 1.46
C MET A 1 -3.33 -19.48 0.73
N VAL A 2 -4.47 -19.40 0.03
CA VAL A 2 -4.86 -18.20 -0.75
C VAL A 2 -5.08 -16.93 0.10
N LYS A 3 -5.67 -17.06 1.30
CA LYS A 3 -5.87 -15.92 2.23
C LYS A 3 -4.53 -15.31 2.68
N GLN A 4 -3.54 -16.15 2.94
CA GLN A 4 -2.20 -15.76 3.39
C GLN A 4 -1.41 -15.08 2.27
N LEU A 5 -1.48 -15.60 1.05
CA LEU A 5 -0.92 -14.94 -0.14
C LEU A 5 -1.53 -13.56 -0.38
N LYS A 6 -2.85 -13.39 -0.18
CA LYS A 6 -3.51 -12.08 -0.26
C LYS A 6 -2.97 -11.10 0.79
N ILE A 7 -2.81 -11.55 2.04
CA ILE A 7 -2.26 -10.71 3.11
C ILE A 7 -0.82 -10.27 2.78
N GLU A 8 0.04 -11.21 2.38
CA GLU A 8 1.44 -10.91 2.02
C GLU A 8 1.53 -9.99 0.79
N TRP A 9 0.66 -10.17 -0.19
CA TRP A 9 0.55 -9.26 -1.33
C TRP A 9 0.20 -7.82 -0.91
N HIS A 10 -0.78 -7.65 -0.01
CA HIS A 10 -1.15 -6.34 0.50
C HIS A 10 -0.03 -5.70 1.34
N LYS A 11 0.73 -6.48 2.13
CA LYS A 11 1.91 -5.98 2.85
C LYS A 11 2.98 -5.46 1.88
N LEU A 12 3.30 -6.25 0.86
CA LEU A 12 4.33 -5.91 -0.12
C LEU A 12 3.96 -4.61 -0.85
N TRP A 13 2.73 -4.50 -1.34
CA TRP A 13 2.22 -3.27 -1.95
C TRP A 13 2.25 -2.06 -1.02
N PHE A 14 1.89 -2.23 0.25
CA PHE A 14 1.92 -1.14 1.23
C PHE A 14 3.35 -0.63 1.46
N ILE A 15 4.32 -1.52 1.58
CA ILE A 15 5.73 -1.16 1.73
C ILE A 15 6.22 -0.42 0.48
N THR A 16 5.98 -0.98 -0.71
CA THR A 16 6.40 -0.38 -1.99
C THR A 16 5.84 1.03 -2.16
N TYR A 17 4.55 1.25 -1.88
CA TYR A 17 3.94 2.57 -2.02
C TYR A 17 4.47 3.58 -1.00
N ASN A 18 4.75 3.18 0.26
CA ASN A 18 5.34 4.10 1.23
C ASN A 18 6.79 4.47 0.88
N THR A 19 7.57 3.53 0.35
CA THR A 19 8.92 3.83 -0.16
C THR A 19 8.88 4.81 -1.32
N LEU A 20 7.97 4.61 -2.29
CA LEU A 20 7.75 5.55 -3.39
C LEU A 20 7.24 6.92 -2.91
N LEU A 21 6.40 6.94 -1.88
CA LEU A 21 5.88 8.17 -1.28
C LEU A 21 7.00 8.98 -0.63
N GLY A 22 7.93 8.32 0.07
CA GLY A 22 9.10 8.96 0.67
C GLY A 22 10.14 9.47 -0.34
N SER A 23 10.19 8.88 -1.54
CA SER A 23 11.11 9.29 -2.61
C SER A 23 10.52 10.29 -3.61
N THR A 24 9.21 10.58 -3.52
CA THR A 24 8.51 11.42 -4.49
C THR A 24 8.37 12.86 -4.00
N SER A 25 8.90 13.81 -4.75
CA SER A 25 8.75 15.25 -4.52
C SER A 25 7.57 15.89 -5.29
N SER A 26 6.96 15.15 -6.22
CA SER A 26 5.81 15.62 -7.00
C SER A 26 4.51 15.49 -6.22
N SER A 27 3.81 16.62 -6.02
CA SER A 27 2.56 16.71 -5.24
C SER A 27 1.43 15.83 -5.79
N ILE A 28 1.33 15.68 -7.11
CA ILE A 28 0.29 14.89 -7.78
C ILE A 28 0.50 13.39 -7.54
N LEU A 29 1.76 12.94 -7.65
CA LEU A 29 2.13 11.55 -7.43
C LEU A 29 2.06 11.18 -5.94
N LEU A 30 2.43 12.11 -5.04
CA LEU A 30 2.26 11.98 -3.59
C LEU A 30 0.81 11.69 -3.18
N VAL A 31 -0.15 12.46 -3.71
CA VAL A 31 -1.59 12.24 -3.43
C VAL A 31 -2.04 10.87 -3.92
N THR A 32 -1.54 10.44 -5.08
CA THR A 32 -1.89 9.14 -5.68
C THR A 32 -1.33 7.99 -4.84
N PHE A 33 -0.06 8.06 -4.45
CA PHE A 33 0.58 7.08 -3.58
C PHE A 33 -0.05 7.03 -2.20
N TYR A 34 -0.44 8.17 -1.63
CA TYR A 34 -1.13 8.23 -0.35
C TYR A 34 -2.50 7.53 -0.40
N LYS A 35 -3.31 7.81 -1.43
CA LYS A 35 -4.61 7.14 -1.62
C LYS A 35 -4.44 5.63 -1.76
N LYS A 36 -3.44 5.17 -2.51
CA LYS A 36 -3.15 3.73 -2.69
C LYS A 36 -2.65 3.07 -1.41
N SER A 37 -1.70 3.68 -0.70
CA SER A 37 -1.21 3.19 0.59
C SER A 37 -2.34 3.01 1.60
N LYS A 38 -3.23 4.02 1.72
CA LYS A 38 -4.42 3.95 2.59
C LYS A 38 -5.37 2.81 2.22
N TYR A 39 -5.62 2.59 0.92
CA TYR A 39 -6.45 1.49 0.45
C TYR A 39 -5.87 0.11 0.84
N HIS A 40 -4.58 -0.11 0.58
CA HIS A 40 -3.94 -1.38 0.89
C HIS A 40 -3.87 -1.63 2.40
N SER A 41 -3.62 -0.60 3.22
CA SER A 41 -3.68 -0.68 4.68
C SER A 41 -5.08 -1.08 5.19
N SER A 42 -6.13 -0.43 4.70
CA SER A 42 -7.51 -0.77 5.07
C SER A 42 -7.88 -2.20 4.65
N LYS A 43 -7.46 -2.63 3.45
CA LYS A 43 -7.68 -4.01 3.02
C LYS A 43 -6.90 -5.04 3.83
N LEU A 44 -5.70 -4.70 4.30
CA LEU A 44 -4.93 -5.55 5.17
C LEU A 44 -5.65 -5.78 6.50
N LEU A 45 -6.19 -4.72 7.11
CA LEU A 45 -6.98 -4.79 8.34
C LEU A 45 -8.25 -5.63 8.20
N GLN A 46 -8.88 -5.67 7.02
CA GLN A 46 -10.06 -6.51 6.76
C GLN A 46 -9.71 -7.99 6.55
N LEU A 47 -8.46 -8.30 6.23
CA LEU A 47 -8.01 -9.67 5.95
C LEU A 47 -7.39 -10.36 7.17
N LEU A 48 -6.93 -9.58 8.15
CA LEU A 48 -6.50 -10.02 9.48
C LEU A 48 -7.72 -10.35 10.35
#